data_AF-A0A259CVI7-F1
#
_entry.id   AF-A0A259CVI7-F1
#
_cell.length_a   1.000
_cell.length_b   1.000
_cell.length_c   1.000
_cell.angle_alpha   90.00
_cell.angle_beta   90.00
_cell.angle_gamma   90.00
#
_symmetry.space_group_name_H-M   'P 1'
#
loop_
_entity.id
_entity.type
_entity.pdbx_description
1 polymer ?
#
loop_
_entity_poly.entity_id
_entity_poly.type
_entity_poly.pdbx_seq_one_letter_code
_entity_poly.pdbx_strand_id
1 'polypeptide(L)'
;IVVAADLGSETGDQGWREVHPLLAEPFLAVTPKGQSHANLPLIQYTARHLMGRQIAGHLARQNLRLQHRFELDSYHAILAMVAGGVA
;
A
#
# COMPACT_ATOMS: atom_id res chain seq x y z
N ILE A 1 26.73 10.30 -4.65
CA ILE A 1 25.68 10.29 -5.68
C ILE A 1 24.97 8.95 -5.55
N VAL A 2 23.72 8.94 -5.08
CA VAL A 2 22.91 7.72 -5.03
C VAL A 2 21.95 7.79 -6.21
N VAL A 3 22.08 6.87 -7.15
CA VAL A 3 21.15 6.70 -8.26
C VAL A 3 20.15 5.63 -7.82
N ALA A 4 18.98 6.06 -7.34
CA ALA A 4 17.86 5.14 -7.15
C ALA A 4 17.18 4.95 -8.51
N ALA A 5 17.46 3.81 -9.16
CA ALA A 5 16.79 3.43 -10.38
C ALA A 5 15.29 3.26 -10.11
N ASP A 6 14.47 3.82 -11.00
CA ASP A 6 13.04 3.53 -11.07
C ASP A 6 12.84 2.02 -11.04
N LEU A 7 12.02 1.54 -10.10
CA LEU A 7 11.65 0.13 -9.99
C LEU A 7 10.62 -0.15 -11.09
N GLY A 8 11.11 -0.12 -12.33
CA GLY A 8 10.40 -0.63 -13.49
C GLY A 8 9.97 -2.07 -13.21
N SER A 9 8.78 -2.39 -13.71
CA SER A 9 8.12 -3.70 -13.64
C SER A 9 9.13 -4.84 -13.59
N GLU A 10 9.02 -5.68 -12.56
CA GLU A 10 9.76 -6.94 -12.37
C GLU A 10 9.81 -7.73 -13.68
N THR A 11 10.86 -7.52 -14.47
CA THR A 11 11.08 -8.25 -15.71
C THR A 11 12.52 -8.73 -15.69
N GLY A 12 12.68 -9.91 -15.09
CA GLY A 12 13.85 -10.76 -15.23
C GLY A 12 15.07 -10.29 -14.46
N ASP A 13 15.57 -11.17 -13.60
CA ASP A 13 16.98 -11.21 -13.24
C ASP A 13 17.79 -11.38 -14.54
N GLN A 14 18.20 -10.26 -15.14
CA GLN A 14 18.97 -10.23 -16.38
C GLN A 14 20.47 -10.46 -16.10
N GLY A 15 20.84 -11.02 -14.94
CA GLY A 15 22.21 -11.39 -14.57
C GLY A 15 23.18 -10.22 -14.37
N TRP A 16 22.74 -8.97 -14.56
CA TRP A 16 23.55 -7.77 -14.36
C TRP A 16 23.45 -7.19 -12.94
N ARG A 17 22.54 -7.72 -12.11
CA ARG A 17 22.32 -7.25 -10.74
C ARG A 17 22.11 -8.40 -9.78
N GLU A 18 22.83 -8.35 -8.66
CA GLU A 18 22.58 -9.22 -7.51
C GLU A 18 21.48 -8.60 -6.63
N VAL A 19 20.48 -9.40 -6.25
CA VAL A 19 19.34 -8.97 -5.43
C VAL A 19 19.33 -9.77 -4.14
N HIS A 20 19.48 -9.06 -3.01
CA HIS A 20 19.42 -9.64 -1.68
C HIS A 20 18.18 -9.11 -0.95
N PRO A 21 17.17 -9.94 -0.63
CA PRO A 21 16.00 -9.48 0.11
C PRO A 21 16.40 -9.12 1.54
N LEU A 22 16.02 -7.92 1.98
CA LEU A 22 16.31 -7.44 3.33
C LEU A 22 15.15 -7.66 4.28
N LEU A 23 13.92 -7.44 3.78
CA LEU A 23 12.71 -7.49 4.58
C LEU A 23 11.53 -7.93 3.70
N ALA A 24 10.63 -8.69 4.29
CA ALA A 24 9.32 -8.99 3.73
C ALA A 24 8.26 -8.53 4.73
N GLU A 25 7.35 -7.66 4.27
CA GLU A 25 6.27 -7.13 5.09
C GLU A 25 4.91 -7.60 4.55
N PRO A 26 4.00 -8.06 5.43
CA PRO A 26 2.65 -8.42 5.01
C PRO A 26 1.79 -7.17 4.77
N PHE A 27 0.70 -7.34 4.00
CA PHE A 27 -0.34 -6.32 3.94
C PHE A 27 -1.15 -6.32 5.25
N LEU A 28 -1.36 -5.14 5.83
CA LEU A 28 -2.12 -4.96 7.06
C LEU A 28 -3.32 -4.04 6.82
N ALA A 29 -4.48 -4.42 7.37
CA ALA A 29 -5.62 -3.51 7.52
C ALA A 29 -5.61 -2.93 8.93
N VAL A 30 -5.78 -1.61 9.03
CA VAL A 30 -5.82 -0.88 10.32
C VAL A 30 -7.17 -0.17 10.41
N THR A 31 -7.83 -0.29 11.56
CA THR A 31 -9.12 0.36 11.83
C THR A 31 -9.07 1.17 13.12
N PRO A 32 -9.99 2.13 13.32
CA PRO A 32 -10.16 2.80 14.58
C PRO A 32 -10.45 1.79 15.70
N LYS A 33 -9.94 2.05 16.90
CA LYS A 33 -10.11 1.15 18.05
C LYS A 33 -11.60 0.92 18.33
N GLY A 34 -12.00 -0.35 18.42
CA GLY A 34 -13.38 -0.74 18.71
C GLY A 34 -14.33 -0.68 17.51
N GLN A 35 -13.85 -0.35 16.31
CA GLN A 35 -14.66 -0.35 15.09
C GLN A 35 -14.28 -1.52 14.18
N SER A 36 -15.31 -2.14 13.59
CA SER A 36 -15.14 -3.18 12.57
C SER A 36 -14.89 -2.54 11.20
N HIS A 37 -13.96 -3.13 10.41
CA HIS A 37 -13.68 -2.70 9.03
C HIS A 37 -14.87 -2.87 8.08
N ALA A 38 -15.89 -3.67 8.42
CA ALA A 38 -16.94 -4.08 7.49
C ALA A 38 -17.70 -2.89 6.86
N ASN A 39 -17.83 -1.77 7.57
CA ASN A 39 -18.59 -0.59 7.14
C ASN A 39 -17.72 0.66 6.97
N LEU A 40 -16.39 0.52 7.05
CA LEU A 40 -15.48 1.64 6.95
C LEU A 40 -14.99 1.81 5.51
N PRO A 41 -14.93 3.05 4.99
CA PRO A 41 -14.34 3.30 3.69
C PRO A 41 -12.83 3.06 3.75
N LEU A 42 -12.27 2.46 2.72
CA LEU A 42 -10.82 2.36 2.55
C LEU A 42 -10.24 3.75 2.29
N ILE A 43 -9.18 4.10 3.03
CA ILE A 43 -8.24 5.14 2.62
C ILE A 43 -7.27 4.53 1.61
N GLN A 44 -7.34 4.93 0.35
CA GLN A 44 -6.42 4.44 -0.67
C GLN A 44 -5.04 5.07 -0.52
N TYR A 45 -4.00 4.24 -0.64
CA TYR A 45 -2.66 4.73 -0.90
C TYR A 45 -2.55 5.04 -2.39
N THR A 46 -2.07 6.22 -2.76
CA THR A 46 -2.03 6.63 -4.17
C THR A 46 -1.22 5.65 -5.02
N ALA A 47 -1.81 5.23 -6.16
CA ALA A 47 -1.14 4.36 -7.13
C ALA A 47 0.00 5.07 -7.89
N ARG A 48 0.25 6.36 -7.60
CA ARG A 48 1.43 7.09 -8.08
C ARG A 48 2.74 6.52 -7.53
N HIS A 49 2.71 5.89 -6.37
CA HIS A 49 3.87 5.26 -5.74
C HIS A 49 3.81 3.73 -5.77
N LEU A 50 4.96 3.08 -5.64
CA LEU A 50 5.09 1.62 -5.64
C LEU A 50 4.15 0.95 -4.62
N MET A 51 4.11 1.46 -3.38
CA MET A 51 3.27 0.90 -2.32
C MET A 51 1.78 0.90 -2.70
N GLY A 52 1.27 2.00 -3.25
CA GLY A 52 -0.13 2.06 -3.68
C GLY A 52 -0.45 1.12 -4.82
N ARG A 53 0.48 0.94 -5.78
CA ARG A 53 0.33 -0.06 -6.86
C ARG A 53 0.31 -1.48 -6.30
N GLN A 54 1.20 -1.79 -5.35
CA GLN A 54 1.25 -3.10 -4.70
C GLN A 54 -0.03 -3.41 -3.90
N ILE A 55 -0.55 -2.44 -3.14
CA ILE A 55 -1.81 -2.57 -2.39
C ILE A 55 -2.99 -2.78 -3.35
N ALA A 56 -3.10 -1.95 -4.40
CA ALA A 56 -4.17 -2.08 -5.40
C ALA A 56 -4.13 -3.45 -6.09
N GLY A 57 -2.93 -3.92 -6.45
CA GLY A 57 -2.74 -5.26 -7.03
C GLY A 57 -3.13 -6.38 -6.06
N HIS A 58 -2.81 -6.25 -4.77
CA HIS A 58 -3.21 -7.22 -3.75
C HIS A 58 -4.73 -7.31 -3.60
N LEU A 59 -5.42 -6.17 -3.48
CA LEU A 59 -6.89 -6.11 -3.37
C LEU A 59 -7.58 -6.68 -4.61
N ALA A 60 -7.06 -6.37 -5.80
CA ALA A 60 -7.59 -6.89 -7.06
C ALA A 60 -7.51 -8.42 -7.13
N ARG A 61 -6.39 -9.03 -6.70
CA ARG A 61 -6.23 -10.50 -6.66
C ARG A 61 -7.20 -11.18 -5.69
N GLN A 62 -7.64 -10.48 -4.65
CA GLN A 62 -8.63 -10.99 -3.69
C GLN A 62 -10.07 -10.69 -4.10
N ASN A 63 -10.29 -10.08 -5.26
CA ASN A 63 -11.60 -9.62 -5.73
C ASN A 63 -12.33 -8.70 -4.71
N LEU A 64 -11.57 -7.93 -3.93
CA LEU A 64 -12.10 -7.02 -2.93
C LEU A 64 -12.37 -5.66 -3.58
N ARG A 65 -13.66 -5.28 -3.61
CA ARG A 65 -14.11 -3.95 -4.06
C ARG A 65 -14.58 -3.16 -2.85
N LEU A 66 -13.64 -2.50 -2.19
CA LEU A 66 -13.92 -1.66 -1.03
C LEU A 66 -14.37 -0.26 -1.48
N GLN A 67 -15.34 0.31 -0.79
CA GLN A 67 -15.67 1.72 -0.96
C GLN A 67 -14.45 2.55 -0.54
N HIS A 68 -14.13 3.60 -1.29
CA HIS A 68 -13.03 4.48 -0.99
C HIS A 68 -13.51 5.92 -0.96
N ARG A 69 -13.01 6.68 0.01
CA ARG A 69 -13.37 8.09 0.20
C ARG A 69 -12.18 9.02 0.09
N PHE A 70 -10.99 8.50 0.35
CA PHE A 70 -9.76 9.28 0.44
C PHE A 70 -8.65 8.58 -0.35
N GLU A 71 -7.76 9.36 -0.94
CA GLU A 71 -6.52 8.92 -1.55
C GLU A 71 -5.38 9.77 -0.99
N LEU A 72 -4.35 9.14 -0.40
CA LEU A 72 -3.19 9.81 0.21
C LEU A 72 -1.89 9.09 -0.13
N ASP A 73 -0.75 9.77 -0.01
CA ASP A 73 0.60 9.23 -0.17
C ASP A 73 1.39 9.16 1.15
N SER A 74 0.88 9.75 2.23
CA SER A 74 1.54 9.77 3.54
C SER A 74 0.95 8.74 4.49
N TYR A 75 1.77 7.76 4.89
CA TYR A 75 1.40 6.78 5.91
C TYR A 75 0.99 7.44 7.25
N HIS A 76 1.73 8.46 7.69
CA HIS A 76 1.39 9.20 8.92
C HIS A 76 0.02 9.86 8.83
N ALA A 77 -0.34 10.42 7.66
CA ALA A 77 -1.65 11.02 7.46
C ALA A 77 -2.76 9.96 7.48
N ILE A 78 -2.52 8.81 6.83
CA ILE A 78 -3.45 7.67 6.85
C ILE A 78 -3.70 7.20 8.29
N LEU A 79 -2.63 6.93 9.06
CA LEU A 79 -2.77 6.51 10.45
C LEU A 79 -3.46 7.56 11.33
N ALA A 80 -3.21 8.84 11.12
CA ALA A 80 -3.87 9.91 11.85
C ALA A 80 -5.38 9.94 11.56
N MET A 81 -5.78 9.73 10.30
CA MET A 81 -7.21 9.65 9.94
C MET A 81 -7.89 8.42 10.57
N VAL A 82 -7.20 7.28 10.60
CA VAL A 82 -7.68 6.06 11.27
C VAL A 82 -7.80 6.28 12.78
N ALA A 83 -6.80 6.87 13.42
CA ALA A 83 -6.84 7.19 14.85
C ALA A 83 -7.96 8.19 15.18
N GLY A 84 -8.24 9.13 14.27
CA GLY A 84 -9.34 10.09 14.38
C GLY A 84 -10.73 9.53 14.08
N GLY A 85 -10.85 8.28 13.61
CA GLY A 85 -12.13 7.64 13.29
C GLY A 85 -12.82 8.17 12.03
N VAL A 86 -12.06 8.82 11.13
CA VAL A 86 -12.59 9.41 9.88
C VAL A 86 -12.77 8.34 8.79
N ALA A 87 -12.02 7.25 8.91
CA ALA A 87 -12.10 6.02 8.12
C ALA A 87 -11.48 4.86 8.89
#